data_AF-A0A933R154-F1
#
_entry.id   AF-A0A933R154-F1
#
_cell.length_a   1.000
_cell.length_b   1.000
_cell.length_c   1.000
_cell.angle_alpha   90.00
_cell.angle_beta   90.00
_cell.angle_gamma   90.00
#
_symmetry.space_group_name_H-M   'P 1'
#
loop_
_entity.id
_entity.type
_entity.pdbx_description
1 polymer ?
#
loop_
_entity_poly.entity_id
_entity_poly.type
_entity_poly.pdbx_seq_one_letter_code
_entity_poly.pdbx_strand_id
1 'polypeptide(L)'
;MAHSKPFLSKEAFQQALGFPGALVDNWEKVAVDKMGEMLGKYRGLQVFLDSCVKCGACTDKCHYFLGTADPKNMPVARQDLLRKVYRRYFTFAGKYFPKLVGAVDMTKDVLDDWYSYFHQCSQCRRCSVYCPYGIDTAEISMAAREIMDAVGQGQKYCNEIIAKVYRIGNNLGLPGPALEDTLLGLEEDVKDATGVDVKYPLDVKGADILLVTPSADFFAEPHVDGLIGYGKVF
;
A
#
# COMPACT_ATOMS: atom_id res chain seq x y z
N MET A 1 2.52 -5.45 18.35
CA MET A 1 1.27 -4.90 17.76
C MET A 1 0.41 -5.99 17.10
N ALA A 2 0.49 -7.23 17.56
CA ALA A 2 -0.27 -8.36 16.98
C ALA A 2 -1.80 -8.16 16.96
N HIS A 3 -2.35 -7.39 17.90
CA HIS A 3 -3.79 -7.07 17.95
C HIS A 3 -4.19 -5.90 17.04
N SER A 4 -3.24 -5.14 16.49
CA SER A 4 -3.50 -3.99 15.64
C SER A 4 -3.67 -4.44 14.20
N LYS A 5 -4.92 -4.46 13.74
CA LYS A 5 -5.31 -4.78 12.36
C LYS A 5 -6.22 -3.69 11.79
N PRO A 6 -6.08 -3.34 10.51
CA PRO A 6 -6.97 -2.37 9.88
C PRO A 6 -8.37 -2.98 9.66
N PHE A 7 -9.35 -2.12 9.38
CA PHE A 7 -10.69 -2.57 9.03
C PHE A 7 -10.72 -3.24 7.64
N LEU A 8 -11.48 -4.32 7.54
CA LEU A 8 -11.79 -4.98 6.28
C LEU A 8 -12.65 -4.08 5.39
N SER A 9 -12.42 -4.18 4.09
CA SER A 9 -13.22 -3.50 3.09
C SER A 9 -14.65 -4.03 3.08
N LYS A 10 -15.60 -3.12 2.79
CA LYS A 10 -16.99 -3.50 2.55
C LYS A 10 -17.09 -4.19 1.19
N GLU A 11 -18.04 -5.12 1.09
CA GLU A 11 -18.34 -5.86 -0.14
C GLU A 11 -18.45 -4.95 -1.37
N ALA A 12 -19.23 -3.88 -1.27
CA ALA A 12 -19.45 -2.94 -2.38
C ALA A 12 -18.16 -2.31 -2.92
N PHE A 13 -17.17 -2.05 -2.06
CA PHE A 13 -15.88 -1.48 -2.48
C PHE A 13 -14.96 -2.52 -3.10
N GLN A 14 -15.02 -3.77 -2.64
CA GLN A 14 -14.24 -4.86 -3.26
C GLN A 14 -14.77 -5.20 -4.65
N GLN A 15 -16.09 -5.36 -4.78
CA GLN A 15 -16.73 -5.68 -6.06
C GLN A 15 -16.52 -4.59 -7.11
N ALA A 16 -16.51 -3.32 -6.71
CA ALA A 16 -16.20 -2.19 -7.60
C ALA A 16 -14.78 -2.27 -8.21
N LEU A 17 -13.87 -3.00 -7.56
CA LEU A 17 -12.50 -3.24 -8.04
C LEU A 17 -12.32 -4.61 -8.69
N GLY A 18 -13.40 -5.39 -8.84
CA GLY A 18 -13.36 -6.75 -9.39
C GLY A 18 -12.87 -7.82 -8.39
N PHE A 19 -12.79 -7.50 -7.10
CA PHE A 19 -12.44 -8.46 -6.05
C PHE A 19 -13.68 -9.09 -5.41
N PRO A 20 -13.56 -10.30 -4.82
CA PRO A 20 -14.66 -10.92 -4.07
C PRO A 20 -15.13 -10.04 -2.91
N GLY A 21 -16.44 -10.07 -2.61
CA GLY A 21 -17.04 -9.26 -1.55
C GLY A 21 -16.62 -9.65 -0.13
N ALA A 22 -16.29 -10.92 0.07
CA ALA A 22 -15.89 -11.54 1.32
C ALA A 22 -14.89 -12.68 1.04
N LEU A 23 -14.39 -13.32 2.10
CA LEU A 23 -13.50 -14.48 1.98
C LEU A 23 -14.18 -15.60 1.18
N VAL A 24 -13.57 -16.03 0.07
CA VAL A 24 -14.11 -17.10 -0.77
C VAL A 24 -13.91 -18.49 -0.13
N ASP A 25 -14.79 -19.45 -0.43
CA ASP A 25 -14.76 -20.77 0.24
C ASP A 25 -13.45 -21.54 0.02
N ASN A 26 -12.86 -21.46 -1.17
CA ASN A 26 -11.59 -22.11 -1.54
C ASN A 26 -10.39 -21.14 -1.49
N TRP A 27 -10.41 -20.18 -0.58
CA TRP A 27 -9.45 -19.09 -0.50
C TRP A 27 -8.00 -19.55 -0.41
N GLU A 28 -7.68 -20.69 0.24
CA GLU A 28 -6.30 -21.20 0.32
C GLU A 28 -5.74 -21.44 -1.08
N LYS A 29 -6.54 -22.11 -1.92
CA LYS A 29 -6.18 -22.42 -3.30
C LYS A 29 -6.10 -21.13 -4.12
N VAL A 30 -7.08 -20.24 -4.01
CA VAL A 30 -7.09 -18.96 -4.74
C VAL A 30 -5.88 -18.10 -4.37
N ALA A 31 -5.51 -18.03 -3.09
CA ALA A 31 -4.34 -17.30 -2.63
C ALA A 31 -3.03 -17.87 -3.18
N VAL A 32 -2.87 -19.21 -3.14
CA VAL A 32 -1.68 -19.89 -3.69
C VAL A 32 -1.63 -19.73 -5.22
N ASP A 33 -2.74 -19.92 -5.93
CA ASP A 33 -2.81 -19.73 -7.37
C ASP A 33 -2.46 -18.28 -7.77
N LYS A 34 -3.01 -17.29 -7.05
CA LYS A 34 -2.67 -15.88 -7.25
C LYS A 34 -1.21 -15.59 -6.96
N MET A 35 -0.61 -16.18 -5.92
CA MET A 35 0.83 -16.09 -5.68
C MET A 35 1.63 -16.63 -6.87
N GLY A 36 1.20 -17.76 -7.46
CA GLY A 36 1.80 -18.33 -8.66
C GLY A 36 1.75 -17.36 -9.86
N GLU A 37 0.60 -16.74 -10.10
CA GLU A 37 0.44 -15.69 -11.12
C GLU A 37 1.41 -14.52 -10.89
N MET A 38 1.50 -14.02 -9.65
CA MET A 38 2.40 -12.91 -9.30
C MET A 38 3.87 -13.27 -9.50
N LEU A 39 4.29 -14.48 -9.12
CA LEU A 39 5.66 -14.96 -9.34
C LEU A 39 5.99 -15.08 -10.83
N GLY A 40 5.02 -15.49 -11.67
CA GLY A 40 5.17 -15.55 -13.12
C GLY A 40 5.24 -14.18 -13.78
N LYS A 41 4.49 -13.19 -13.24
CA LYS A 41 4.43 -11.81 -13.77
C LYS A 41 5.62 -10.95 -13.32
N TYR A 42 6.05 -11.08 -12.07
CA TYR A 42 7.07 -10.23 -11.46
C TYR A 42 8.30 -11.03 -11.05
N ARG A 43 9.32 -11.07 -11.94
CA ARG A 43 10.60 -11.73 -11.66
C ARG A 43 11.26 -11.24 -10.35
N GLY A 44 11.14 -9.94 -10.05
CA GLY A 44 11.67 -9.34 -8.83
C GLY A 44 11.15 -10.02 -7.56
N LEU A 45 9.84 -10.33 -7.50
CA LEU A 45 9.23 -10.99 -6.35
C LEU A 45 9.90 -12.32 -6.03
N GLN A 46 10.11 -13.18 -7.03
CA GLN A 46 10.79 -14.46 -6.84
C GLN A 46 12.24 -14.25 -6.36
N VAL A 47 13.00 -13.40 -7.05
CA VAL A 47 14.40 -13.11 -6.70
C VAL A 47 14.53 -12.61 -5.26
N PHE A 48 13.62 -11.72 -4.83
CA PHE A 48 13.60 -11.17 -3.47
C PHE A 48 13.28 -12.23 -2.40
N LEU A 49 12.40 -13.19 -2.71
CA LEU A 49 12.06 -14.27 -1.80
C LEU A 49 13.19 -15.28 -1.64
N ASP A 50 13.91 -15.57 -2.72
CA ASP A 50 15.02 -16.53 -2.78
C ASP A 50 16.34 -16.00 -2.22
N SER A 51 16.67 -14.72 -2.49
CA SER A 51 17.99 -14.15 -2.19
C SER A 51 18.20 -13.76 -0.72
N CYS A 52 17.15 -13.66 0.09
CA CYS A 52 17.29 -13.20 1.47
C CYS A 52 18.03 -14.20 2.36
N VAL A 53 19.23 -13.81 2.82
CA VAL A 53 20.05 -14.60 3.77
C VAL A 53 19.74 -14.32 5.24
N LYS A 54 18.68 -13.54 5.53
CA LYS A 54 18.27 -13.15 6.89
C LYS A 54 19.35 -12.43 7.71
N CYS A 55 20.20 -11.61 7.08
CA CYS A 55 21.26 -10.83 7.76
C CYS A 55 20.75 -9.75 8.71
N GLY A 56 19.48 -9.33 8.60
CA GLY A 56 18.87 -8.36 9.50
C GLY A 56 19.23 -6.90 9.25
N ALA A 57 20.00 -6.55 8.21
CA ALA A 57 20.41 -5.17 7.89
C ALA A 57 19.25 -4.18 7.70
N CYS A 58 18.04 -4.67 7.39
CA CYS A 58 16.83 -3.87 7.23
C CYS A 58 16.06 -3.64 8.54
N THR A 59 16.43 -4.30 9.64
CA THR A 59 15.64 -4.41 10.88
C THR A 59 15.45 -3.05 11.56
N ASP A 60 16.55 -2.41 11.94
CA ASP A 60 16.58 -1.10 12.62
C ASP A 60 16.21 0.06 11.70
N LYS A 61 15.95 -0.20 10.41
CA LYS A 61 15.53 0.81 9.43
C LYS A 61 14.01 0.95 9.34
N CYS A 62 13.26 -0.01 9.87
CA CYS A 62 11.80 0.05 9.82
C CYS A 62 11.24 0.86 10.99
N HIS A 63 10.57 1.97 10.69
CA HIS A 63 9.89 2.79 11.71
C HIS A 63 8.89 1.98 12.55
N TYR A 64 8.18 1.02 11.93
CA TYR A 64 7.23 0.17 12.65
C TYR A 64 7.93 -0.82 13.56
N PHE A 65 9.09 -1.36 13.19
CA PHE A 65 9.85 -2.18 14.13
C PHE A 65 10.35 -1.31 15.29
N LEU A 66 10.96 -0.16 15.01
CA LEU A 66 11.47 0.75 16.03
C LEU A 66 10.38 1.22 17.01
N GLY A 67 9.19 1.54 16.50
CA GLY A 67 8.09 2.02 17.32
C GLY A 67 7.35 0.92 18.09
N THR A 68 7.45 -0.34 17.67
CA THR A 68 6.64 -1.43 18.26
C THR A 68 7.44 -2.52 18.96
N ALA A 69 8.75 -2.62 18.67
CA ALA A 69 9.65 -3.72 19.03
C ALA A 69 9.13 -5.13 18.66
N ASP A 70 8.08 -5.22 17.84
CA ASP A 70 7.46 -6.48 17.46
C ASP A 70 8.33 -7.20 16.41
N PRO A 71 8.82 -8.42 16.67
CA PRO A 71 9.69 -9.13 15.73
C PRO A 71 9.07 -9.30 14.34
N LYS A 72 7.74 -9.47 14.24
CA LYS A 72 7.07 -9.62 12.94
C LYS A 72 7.02 -8.30 12.14
N ASN A 73 7.35 -7.17 12.77
CA ASN A 73 7.52 -5.88 12.08
C ASN A 73 8.94 -5.63 11.57
N MET A 74 9.94 -6.44 11.96
CA MET A 74 11.24 -6.41 11.31
C MET A 74 11.02 -6.75 9.82
N PRO A 75 11.55 -5.98 8.84
CA PRO A 75 11.27 -6.25 7.43
C PRO A 75 11.67 -7.66 7.02
N VAL A 76 12.76 -8.19 7.59
CA VAL A 76 13.24 -9.57 7.36
C VAL A 76 12.25 -10.64 7.82
N ALA A 77 11.57 -10.43 8.95
CA ALA A 77 10.61 -11.36 9.52
C ALA A 77 9.23 -11.20 8.88
N ARG A 78 8.80 -9.96 8.59
CA ARG A 78 7.56 -9.68 7.86
C ARG A 78 7.53 -10.38 6.52
N GLN A 79 8.59 -10.24 5.72
CA GLN A 79 8.68 -10.95 4.44
C GLN A 79 8.76 -12.48 4.59
N ASP A 80 9.20 -12.98 5.76
CA ASP A 80 9.23 -14.42 6.03
C ASP A 80 7.81 -15.00 6.16
N LEU A 81 6.81 -14.18 6.54
CA LEU A 81 5.40 -14.60 6.54
C LEU A 81 4.97 -15.09 5.15
N LEU A 82 5.34 -14.35 4.09
CA LEU A 82 5.08 -14.76 2.71
C LEU A 82 6.06 -15.83 2.24
N ARG A 83 7.35 -15.70 2.59
CA ARG A 83 8.39 -16.65 2.17
C ARG A 83 8.11 -18.08 2.61
N LYS A 84 7.56 -18.30 3.82
CA LYS A 84 7.27 -19.67 4.31
C LYS A 84 6.20 -20.36 3.46
N VAL A 85 5.17 -19.63 3.02
CA VAL A 85 4.15 -20.12 2.09
C VAL A 85 4.75 -20.31 0.69
N TYR A 86 5.51 -19.33 0.20
CA TYR A 86 6.23 -19.44 -1.07
C TYR A 86 7.08 -20.72 -1.14
N ARG A 87 7.88 -21.00 -0.11
CA ARG A 87 8.69 -22.22 -0.03
C ARG A 87 7.83 -23.47 -0.12
N ARG A 88 6.70 -23.50 0.60
CA ARG A 88 5.80 -24.65 0.68
C ARG A 88 5.29 -25.09 -0.70
N TYR A 89 4.89 -24.13 -1.52
CA TYR A 89 4.17 -24.42 -2.77
C TYR A 89 5.03 -24.29 -4.03
N PHE A 90 6.11 -23.49 -3.99
CA PHE A 90 6.86 -23.11 -5.20
C PHE A 90 8.34 -23.53 -5.18
N THR A 91 8.82 -24.18 -4.13
CA THR A 91 10.20 -24.71 -4.09
C THR A 91 10.20 -26.22 -3.93
N PHE A 92 11.17 -26.89 -4.56
CA PHE A 92 11.33 -28.34 -4.43
C PHE A 92 11.49 -28.77 -2.97
N ALA A 93 12.41 -28.12 -2.24
CA ALA A 93 12.68 -28.46 -0.85
C ALA A 93 11.47 -28.22 0.07
N GLY A 94 10.70 -27.14 -0.11
CA GLY A 94 9.51 -26.90 0.72
C GLY A 94 8.33 -27.81 0.41
N LYS A 95 8.23 -28.31 -0.84
CA LYS A 95 7.20 -29.29 -1.22
C LYS A 95 7.42 -30.66 -0.56
N TYR A 96 8.66 -31.16 -0.60
CA TYR A 96 8.99 -32.52 -0.14
C TYR A 96 9.55 -32.59 1.29
N PHE A 97 10.20 -31.52 1.77
CA PHE A 97 10.86 -31.47 3.08
C PHE A 97 10.51 -30.17 3.84
N PRO A 98 9.22 -29.87 4.07
CA PRO A 98 8.77 -28.56 4.56
C PRO A 98 9.42 -28.15 5.89
N LYS A 99 9.61 -29.09 6.82
CA LYS A 99 10.23 -28.83 8.13
C LYS A 99 11.68 -28.35 8.03
N LEU A 100 12.43 -28.81 7.02
CA LEU A 100 13.85 -28.45 6.86
C LEU A 100 14.02 -26.97 6.49
N VAL A 101 13.11 -26.43 5.69
CA VAL A 101 13.18 -25.05 5.17
C VAL A 101 12.19 -24.10 5.85
N GLY A 102 11.51 -24.57 6.90
CA GLY A 102 10.49 -23.82 7.64
C GLY A 102 9.28 -23.44 6.78
N ALA A 103 8.96 -24.24 5.76
CA ALA A 103 7.81 -24.02 4.91
C ALA A 103 6.50 -24.33 5.66
N VAL A 104 5.45 -23.56 5.40
CA VAL A 104 4.15 -23.70 6.07
C VAL A 104 3.02 -23.69 5.04
N ASP A 105 1.97 -24.45 5.31
CA ASP A 105 0.74 -24.41 4.52
C ASP A 105 0.04 -23.04 4.68
N MET A 106 -0.72 -22.64 3.66
CA MET A 106 -1.55 -21.44 3.69
C MET A 106 -2.76 -21.71 4.58
N THR A 107 -2.69 -21.34 5.86
CA THR A 107 -3.76 -21.53 6.86
C THR A 107 -4.40 -20.20 7.25
N LYS A 108 -5.58 -20.26 7.89
CA LYS A 108 -6.31 -19.05 8.30
C LYS A 108 -5.47 -18.16 9.24
N ASP A 109 -4.70 -18.77 10.15
CA ASP A 109 -3.79 -18.05 11.03
C ASP A 109 -2.68 -17.33 10.26
N VAL A 110 -2.15 -17.96 9.21
CA VAL A 110 -1.16 -17.33 8.32
C VAL A 110 -1.78 -16.15 7.59
N LEU A 111 -3.01 -16.29 7.06
CA LEU A 111 -3.73 -15.20 6.43
C LEU A 111 -4.00 -14.04 7.39
N ASP A 112 -4.36 -14.32 8.65
CA ASP A 112 -4.61 -13.30 9.66
C ASP A 112 -3.33 -12.55 10.08
N ASP A 113 -2.21 -13.28 10.18
CA ASP A 113 -0.89 -12.70 10.34
C ASP A 113 -0.55 -11.79 9.15
N TRP A 114 -0.76 -12.27 7.93
CA TRP A 114 -0.50 -11.47 6.73
C TRP A 114 -1.31 -10.20 6.72
N TYR A 115 -2.62 -10.31 6.98
CA TYR A 115 -3.52 -9.17 7.00
C TYR A 115 -3.10 -8.14 8.05
N SER A 116 -2.65 -8.59 9.22
CA SER A 116 -2.18 -7.67 10.27
C SER A 116 -0.83 -7.03 9.90
N TYR A 117 0.19 -7.83 9.59
CA TYR A 117 1.56 -7.33 9.47
C TYR A 117 1.90 -6.71 8.11
N PHE A 118 1.32 -7.18 7.01
CA PHE A 118 1.55 -6.55 5.71
C PHE A 118 0.85 -5.20 5.61
N HIS A 119 -0.26 -4.97 6.30
CA HIS A 119 -0.90 -3.65 6.37
C HIS A 119 -0.25 -2.69 7.38
N GLN A 120 0.62 -3.16 8.27
CA GLN A 120 1.46 -2.29 9.09
C GLN A 120 2.66 -1.71 8.31
N CYS A 121 3.00 -2.24 7.13
CA CYS A 121 4.08 -1.70 6.30
C CYS A 121 3.64 -0.40 5.59
N SER A 122 4.34 0.73 5.77
CA SER A 122 4.06 1.95 4.98
C SER A 122 4.56 1.90 3.55
N GLN A 123 5.29 0.84 3.17
CA GLN A 123 5.97 0.74 1.87
C GLN A 123 6.96 1.90 1.59
N CYS A 124 7.48 2.54 2.64
CA CYS A 124 8.48 3.63 2.52
C CYS A 124 9.84 3.22 1.90
N ARG A 125 10.04 1.93 1.59
CA ARG A 125 11.24 1.37 0.94
C ARG A 125 12.59 1.63 1.62
N ARG A 126 12.63 2.20 2.83
CA ARG A 126 13.88 2.38 3.59
C ARG A 126 14.63 1.06 3.80
N CYS A 127 13.92 -0.02 4.04
CA CYS A 127 14.47 -1.38 4.10
C CYS A 127 15.14 -1.85 2.79
N SER A 128 14.67 -1.40 1.63
CA SER A 128 15.26 -1.74 0.32
C SER A 128 16.62 -1.06 0.15
N VAL A 129 16.71 0.23 0.48
CA VAL A 129 17.94 1.03 0.40
C VAL A 129 19.09 0.42 1.20
N TYR A 130 18.80 -0.24 2.33
CA TYR A 130 19.80 -0.81 3.23
C TYR A 130 19.99 -2.32 3.05
N CYS A 131 19.26 -2.96 2.13
CA CYS A 131 19.46 -4.38 1.88
C CYS A 131 20.73 -4.59 1.03
N PRO A 132 21.75 -5.31 1.52
CA PRO A 132 22.97 -5.56 0.72
C PRO A 132 22.72 -6.48 -0.49
N TYR A 133 21.55 -7.13 -0.55
CA TYR A 133 21.10 -7.97 -1.67
C TYR A 133 20.13 -7.24 -2.61
N GLY A 134 19.82 -5.97 -2.36
CA GLY A 134 18.90 -5.18 -3.20
C GLY A 134 17.44 -5.62 -3.12
N ILE A 135 17.03 -6.25 -2.02
CA ILE A 135 15.67 -6.78 -1.84
C ILE A 135 14.68 -5.66 -1.53
N ASP A 136 13.72 -5.42 -2.43
CA ASP A 136 12.62 -4.51 -2.14
C ASP A 136 11.48 -5.22 -1.39
N THR A 137 11.51 -5.13 -0.06
CA THR A 137 10.44 -5.70 0.77
C THR A 137 9.09 -4.98 0.63
N ALA A 138 9.05 -3.77 0.05
CA ALA A 138 7.80 -3.10 -0.26
C ALA A 138 7.06 -3.83 -1.39
N GLU A 139 7.78 -4.35 -2.40
CA GLU A 139 7.18 -5.19 -3.46
C GLU A 139 6.61 -6.49 -2.91
N ILE A 140 7.32 -7.15 -1.98
CA ILE A 140 6.77 -8.32 -1.28
C ILE A 140 5.50 -7.96 -0.51
N SER A 141 5.46 -6.78 0.11
CA SER A 141 4.26 -6.30 0.84
C SER A 141 3.11 -5.96 -0.11
N MET A 142 3.39 -5.39 -1.29
CA MET A 142 2.39 -5.16 -2.35
C MET A 142 1.81 -6.49 -2.84
N ALA A 143 2.67 -7.48 -3.10
CA ALA A 143 2.24 -8.80 -3.52
C ALA A 143 1.37 -9.50 -2.47
N ALA A 144 1.76 -9.46 -1.21
CA ALA A 144 0.96 -10.02 -0.13
C ALA A 144 -0.44 -9.38 -0.06
N ARG A 145 -0.55 -8.06 -0.24
CA ARG A 145 -1.84 -7.35 -0.25
C ARG A 145 -2.69 -7.72 -1.46
N GLU A 146 -2.11 -7.78 -2.66
CA GLU A 146 -2.83 -8.19 -3.87
C GLU A 146 -3.36 -9.63 -3.76
N ILE A 147 -2.58 -10.55 -3.17
CA ILE A 147 -3.03 -11.93 -2.89
C ILE A 147 -4.22 -11.93 -1.92
N MET A 148 -4.20 -11.07 -0.88
CA MET A 148 -5.31 -10.95 0.07
C MET A 148 -6.55 -10.33 -0.56
N ASP A 149 -6.40 -9.30 -1.39
CA ASP A 149 -7.50 -8.71 -2.16
C ASP A 149 -8.17 -9.77 -3.07
N ALA A 150 -7.38 -10.61 -3.75
CA ALA A 150 -7.87 -11.65 -4.64
C ALA A 150 -8.74 -12.71 -3.94
N VAL A 151 -8.59 -12.90 -2.63
CA VAL A 151 -9.46 -13.78 -1.83
C VAL A 151 -10.57 -13.06 -1.08
N GLY A 152 -10.75 -11.75 -1.30
CA GLY A 152 -11.77 -10.93 -0.65
C GLY A 152 -11.38 -10.41 0.74
N GLN A 153 -10.09 -10.34 1.05
CA GLN A 153 -9.51 -9.80 2.29
C GLN A 153 -8.79 -8.47 2.06
N GLY A 154 -9.46 -7.54 1.37
CA GLY A 154 -8.95 -6.21 1.11
C GLY A 154 -9.10 -5.24 2.28
N GLN A 155 -8.24 -4.23 2.30
CA GLN A 155 -8.24 -3.21 3.34
C GLN A 155 -9.21 -2.07 3.00
N LYS A 156 -9.99 -1.63 3.99
CA LYS A 156 -11.07 -0.66 3.81
C LYS A 156 -10.65 0.62 3.10
N TYR A 157 -9.63 1.29 3.60
CA TYR A 157 -9.27 2.63 3.15
C TYR A 157 -8.79 2.62 1.70
N CYS A 158 -7.87 1.71 1.35
CA CYS A 158 -7.36 1.57 -0.01
C CYS A 158 -8.48 1.21 -0.98
N ASN A 159 -9.28 0.18 -0.70
CA ASN A 159 -10.25 -0.31 -1.66
C ASN A 159 -11.42 0.67 -1.85
N GLU A 160 -11.83 1.37 -0.79
CA GLU A 160 -12.81 2.45 -0.89
C GLU A 160 -12.30 3.60 -1.77
N ILE A 161 -11.04 4.01 -1.58
CA ILE A 161 -10.45 5.15 -2.27
C ILE A 161 -10.19 4.85 -3.75
N ILE A 162 -9.65 3.68 -4.07
CA ILE A 162 -9.36 3.32 -5.46
C ILE A 162 -10.65 3.31 -6.28
N ALA A 163 -11.76 2.83 -5.72
CA ALA A 163 -13.06 2.88 -6.37
C ALA A 163 -13.54 4.33 -6.64
N LYS A 164 -13.27 5.27 -5.71
CA LYS A 164 -13.54 6.70 -5.90
C LYS A 164 -12.67 7.31 -7.00
N VAL A 165 -11.40 6.95 -7.07
CA VAL A 165 -10.49 7.43 -8.13
C VAL A 165 -11.04 7.06 -9.51
N TYR A 166 -11.46 5.81 -9.73
CA TYR A 166 -12.00 5.39 -11.03
C TYR A 166 -13.34 6.03 -11.38
N ARG A 167 -14.16 6.38 -10.39
CA ARG A 167 -15.49 6.95 -10.61
C ARG A 167 -15.50 8.48 -10.70
N ILE A 168 -14.72 9.15 -9.86
CA ILE A 168 -14.75 10.60 -9.63
C ILE A 168 -13.47 11.27 -10.14
N GLY A 169 -12.34 10.55 -10.20
CA GLY A 169 -11.06 11.07 -10.66
C GLY A 169 -10.08 11.44 -9.54
N ASN A 170 -10.48 11.37 -8.26
CA ASN A 170 -9.59 11.62 -7.13
C ASN A 170 -9.90 10.74 -5.91
N ASN A 171 -8.95 10.64 -4.99
CA ASN A 171 -9.00 9.76 -3.82
C ASN A 171 -10.02 10.19 -2.76
N LEU A 172 -10.31 11.48 -2.66
CA LEU A 172 -11.25 12.03 -1.69
C LEU A 172 -12.71 11.81 -2.12
N GLY A 173 -12.93 11.66 -3.44
CA GLY A 173 -14.25 11.73 -4.04
C GLY A 173 -14.79 13.15 -4.11
N LEU A 174 -13.91 14.14 -4.19
CA LEU A 174 -14.26 15.56 -4.34
C LEU A 174 -14.81 15.80 -5.76
N PRO A 175 -16.06 16.26 -5.93
CA PRO A 175 -16.58 16.61 -7.25
C PRO A 175 -15.80 17.78 -7.87
N GLY A 176 -15.67 17.81 -9.20
CA GLY A 176 -14.97 18.89 -9.92
C GLY A 176 -15.41 20.30 -9.51
N PRO A 177 -16.72 20.62 -9.46
CA PRO A 177 -17.18 21.94 -9.02
C PRO A 177 -16.79 22.29 -7.57
N ALA A 178 -16.69 21.30 -6.68
CA ALA A 178 -16.27 21.54 -5.30
C ALA A 178 -14.77 21.83 -5.20
N LEU A 179 -13.95 21.20 -6.05
CA LEU A 179 -12.54 21.52 -6.17
C LEU A 179 -12.35 22.93 -6.72
N GLU A 180 -13.07 23.30 -7.78
CA GLU A 180 -13.02 24.66 -8.35
C GLU A 180 -13.40 25.73 -7.32
N ASP A 181 -14.50 25.53 -6.58
CA ASP A 181 -14.96 26.43 -5.52
C ASP A 181 -13.94 26.58 -4.40
N THR A 182 -13.30 25.47 -4.00
CA THR A 182 -12.20 25.48 -3.03
C THR A 182 -11.06 26.38 -3.52
N LEU A 183 -10.60 26.18 -4.76
CA LEU A 183 -9.48 26.94 -5.31
C LEU A 183 -9.81 28.43 -5.40
N LEU A 184 -11.04 28.78 -5.78
CA LEU A 184 -11.52 30.17 -5.80
C LEU A 184 -11.49 30.80 -4.39
N GLY A 185 -11.95 30.07 -3.37
CA GLY A 185 -11.88 30.52 -1.98
C GLY A 185 -10.43 30.79 -1.54
N LEU A 186 -9.48 29.94 -1.94
CA LEU A 186 -8.06 30.18 -1.67
C LEU A 186 -7.52 31.43 -2.37
N GLU A 187 -7.98 31.74 -3.59
CA GLU A 187 -7.61 32.99 -4.28
C GLU A 187 -8.08 34.22 -3.46
N GLU A 188 -9.31 34.17 -2.96
CA GLU A 188 -9.89 35.23 -2.12
C GLU A 188 -9.12 35.39 -0.80
N ASP A 189 -8.85 34.29 -0.09
CA ASP A 189 -8.09 34.30 1.17
C ASP A 189 -6.68 34.85 0.99
N VAL A 190 -5.99 34.49 -0.09
CA VAL A 190 -4.65 35.04 -0.38
C VAL A 190 -4.73 36.54 -0.68
N LYS A 191 -5.71 36.97 -1.46
CA LYS A 191 -5.90 38.38 -1.79
C LYS A 191 -6.20 39.21 -0.55
N ASP A 192 -7.07 38.74 0.34
CA ASP A 192 -7.42 39.43 1.57
C ASP A 192 -6.23 39.50 2.54
N ALA A 193 -5.43 38.44 2.64
CA ALA A 193 -4.27 38.40 3.53
C ALA A 193 -3.07 39.20 3.02
N THR A 194 -2.88 39.31 1.70
CA THR A 194 -1.64 39.86 1.10
C THR A 194 -1.83 41.09 0.22
N GLY A 195 -3.07 41.36 -0.21
CA GLY A 195 -3.39 42.39 -1.20
C GLY A 195 -3.01 42.03 -2.64
N VAL A 196 -2.54 40.80 -2.90
CA VAL A 196 -2.08 40.34 -4.21
C VAL A 196 -3.04 39.31 -4.80
N ASP A 197 -3.41 39.49 -6.06
CA ASP A 197 -4.18 38.51 -6.82
C ASP A 197 -3.28 37.32 -7.22
N VAL A 198 -3.43 36.18 -6.54
CA VAL A 198 -2.77 34.90 -6.85
C VAL A 198 -3.81 33.94 -7.41
N LYS A 199 -3.48 33.23 -8.50
CA LYS A 199 -4.39 32.30 -9.19
C LYS A 199 -4.05 30.84 -8.92
N TYR A 200 -5.08 30.01 -8.73
CA TYR A 200 -4.98 28.55 -8.61
C TYR A 200 -5.72 27.87 -9.78
N PRO A 201 -5.10 27.84 -10.98
CA PRO A 201 -5.76 27.37 -12.19
C PRO A 201 -6.07 25.86 -12.14
N LEU A 202 -7.25 25.48 -12.64
CA LEU A 202 -7.69 24.10 -12.81
C LEU A 202 -7.90 23.78 -14.30
N ASP A 203 -7.33 22.66 -14.78
CA ASP A 203 -7.53 22.12 -16.14
C ASP A 203 -7.30 23.12 -17.30
N VAL A 204 -6.33 24.04 -17.14
CA VAL A 204 -5.99 25.02 -18.19
C VAL A 204 -5.24 24.35 -19.34
N LYS A 205 -5.90 24.26 -20.51
CA LYS A 205 -5.31 23.71 -21.72
C LYS A 205 -4.11 24.54 -22.17
N GLY A 206 -2.97 23.86 -22.38
CA GLY A 206 -1.73 24.50 -22.84
C GLY A 206 -0.85 25.05 -21.73
N ALA A 207 -1.15 24.76 -20.46
CA ALA A 207 -0.25 25.05 -19.36
C ALA A 207 1.07 24.25 -19.48
N ASP A 208 2.20 24.90 -19.16
CA ASP A 208 3.53 24.28 -19.21
C ASP A 208 3.81 23.34 -18.04
N ILE A 209 3.13 23.55 -16.90
CA ILE A 209 3.37 22.83 -15.65
C ILE A 209 2.05 22.29 -15.10
N LEU A 210 2.05 21.00 -14.75
CA LEU A 210 1.01 20.37 -13.94
C LEU A 210 1.50 20.21 -12.51
N LEU A 211 0.88 20.91 -11.56
CA LEU A 211 1.14 20.74 -10.14
C LEU A 211 0.17 19.70 -9.56
N VAL A 212 0.72 18.60 -9.04
CA VAL A 212 -0.05 17.59 -8.29
C VAL A 212 0.28 17.73 -6.81
N THR A 213 -0.65 18.33 -6.07
CA THR A 213 -0.50 18.54 -4.62
C THR A 213 -1.04 17.35 -3.82
N PRO A 214 -0.58 17.10 -2.58
CA PRO A 214 -1.24 16.16 -1.68
C PRO A 214 -2.72 16.50 -1.52
N SER A 215 -3.58 15.48 -1.53
CA SER A 215 -5.03 15.71 -1.53
C SER A 215 -5.53 16.50 -0.32
N ALA A 216 -4.84 16.41 0.82
CA ALA A 216 -5.19 17.15 2.04
C ALA A 216 -5.12 18.67 1.86
N ASP A 217 -4.27 19.15 0.96
CA ASP A 217 -4.05 20.57 0.73
C ASP A 217 -5.28 21.26 0.09
N PHE A 218 -6.26 20.49 -0.38
CA PHE A 218 -7.53 21.03 -0.88
C PHE A 218 -8.59 21.23 0.20
N PHE A 219 -8.47 20.66 1.40
CA PHE A 219 -9.65 20.65 2.31
C PHE A 219 -9.35 20.54 3.81
N ALA A 220 -8.10 20.33 4.22
CA ALA A 220 -7.78 20.05 5.61
C ALA A 220 -6.82 21.09 6.17
N GLU A 221 -7.21 21.83 7.21
CA GLU A 221 -6.27 22.67 7.95
C GLU A 221 -5.31 21.83 8.81
N PRO A 222 -4.02 22.21 8.92
CA PRO A 222 -3.36 23.35 8.26
C PRO A 222 -2.75 22.99 6.89
N HIS A 223 -3.08 21.83 6.30
CA HIS A 223 -2.49 21.39 5.03
C HIS A 223 -2.80 22.34 3.87
N VAL A 224 -3.94 23.03 3.91
CA VAL A 224 -4.32 24.08 2.94
C VAL A 224 -3.25 25.18 2.83
N ASP A 225 -2.56 25.51 3.92
CA ASP A 225 -1.45 26.48 3.91
C ASP A 225 -0.31 26.06 2.98
N GLY A 226 -0.14 24.76 2.74
CA GLY A 226 0.82 24.20 1.80
C GLY A 226 0.51 24.62 0.37
N LEU A 227 -0.74 24.46 -0.08
CA LEU A 227 -1.18 24.88 -1.41
C LEU A 227 -1.09 26.40 -1.57
N ILE A 228 -1.49 27.15 -0.54
CA ILE A 228 -1.30 28.61 -0.51
C ILE A 228 0.17 28.98 -0.68
N GLY A 229 1.05 28.28 0.02
CA GLY A 229 2.49 28.46 -0.09
C GLY A 229 3.00 28.23 -1.51
N TYR A 230 2.54 27.18 -2.19
CA TYR A 230 2.91 26.93 -3.59
C TYR A 230 2.47 28.07 -4.51
N GLY A 231 1.21 28.52 -4.40
CA GLY A 231 0.67 29.60 -5.24
C GLY A 231 1.40 30.93 -5.08
N LYS A 232 1.95 31.22 -3.90
CA LYS A 232 2.71 32.46 -3.64
C LYS A 232 4.14 32.47 -4.19
N VAL A 233 4.68 31.31 -4.56
CA VAL A 233 6.08 31.16 -4.99
C VAL A 233 6.22 31.15 -6.52
N PHE A 234 5.22 30.65 -7.23
CA PHE A 234 5.18 30.61 -8.70
C PHE A 234 4.46 31.82 -9.28
#